data_AF-A0A917JSA7-F1
#
_entry.id   AF-A0A917JSA7-F1
#
_cell.length_a   1.000
_cell.length_b   1.000
_cell.length_c   1.000
_cell.angle_alpha   90.00
_cell.angle_beta   90.00
_cell.angle_gamma   90.00
#
_symmetry.space_group_name_H-M   'P 1'
#
loop_
_entity.id
_entity.type
_entity.pdbx_description
1 polymer ?
#
loop_
_entity_poly.entity_id
_entity_poly.type
_entity_poly.pdbx_seq_one_letter_code
_entity_poly.pdbx_strand_id
1 'polypeptide(L)'
;MNNLTRWFTIFLSPVMINVLFANPAAVMRGQNSYWQCKAYDDQNHQWVAHSSYARVAINKAYEACKSQSKMPASCKTAHEYCESIIKGVTTRPMWRCTALDMHAHVWVSDLYTNRNDAALGARAYCEHRSGMPETCYVNLLTCNNENKSE
;
A
#
# COMPACT_ATOMS: atom_id res chain seq x y z
N MET A 1 -65.99 -45.42 -10.41
CA MET A 1 -65.39 -45.48 -11.76
C MET A 1 -64.12 -44.63 -11.74
N ASN A 2 -62.98 -45.31 -11.89
CA ASN A 2 -61.62 -44.90 -12.29
C ASN A 2 -61.11 -43.48 -11.98
N ASN A 3 -59.99 -43.39 -11.26
CA ASN A 3 -58.99 -42.37 -11.59
C ASN A 3 -57.57 -42.87 -11.36
N LEU A 4 -56.75 -42.66 -12.41
CA LEU A 4 -55.39 -43.16 -12.59
C LEU A 4 -54.39 -42.46 -11.66
N THR A 5 -53.59 -43.22 -10.94
CA THR A 5 -52.37 -42.76 -10.27
C THR A 5 -51.21 -42.70 -11.27
N ARG A 6 -50.82 -41.47 -11.66
CA ARG A 6 -49.57 -41.19 -12.38
C ARG A 6 -48.41 -41.07 -11.39
N TRP A 7 -47.38 -41.87 -11.61
CA TRP A 7 -46.11 -41.79 -10.90
C TRP A 7 -45.28 -40.63 -11.46
N PHE A 8 -44.88 -39.69 -10.60
CA PHE A 8 -43.88 -38.67 -10.93
C PHE A 8 -42.57 -39.02 -10.20
N THR A 9 -41.59 -39.52 -10.96
CA THR A 9 -40.22 -39.70 -10.51
C THR A 9 -39.53 -38.34 -10.45
N ILE A 10 -39.26 -37.85 -9.24
CA ILE A 10 -38.46 -36.64 -9.00
C ILE A 10 -36.99 -37.04 -9.11
N PHE A 11 -36.31 -36.60 -10.17
CA PHE A 11 -34.85 -36.65 -10.25
C PHE A 11 -34.27 -35.56 -9.33
N LEU A 12 -33.77 -35.96 -8.15
CA LEU A 12 -32.90 -35.12 -7.32
C LEU A 12 -31.53 -34.99 -8.03
N SER A 13 -31.29 -33.86 -8.67
CA SER A 13 -29.95 -33.48 -9.13
C SER A 13 -29.18 -32.84 -7.96
N PRO A 14 -27.97 -33.31 -7.62
CA PRO A 14 -27.17 -32.71 -6.57
C PRO A 14 -26.60 -31.38 -7.09
N VAL A 15 -27.19 -30.27 -6.64
CA VAL A 15 -26.59 -28.94 -6.82
C VAL A 15 -25.34 -28.89 -5.94
N MET A 16 -24.18 -28.99 -6.56
CA MET A 16 -22.88 -28.77 -5.92
C MET A 16 -22.80 -27.31 -5.48
N ILE A 17 -23.07 -27.06 -4.19
CA ILE A 17 -22.86 -25.76 -3.55
C ILE A 17 -21.35 -25.55 -3.42
N ASN A 18 -20.78 -24.74 -4.31
CA ASN A 18 -19.41 -24.24 -4.15
C ASN A 18 -19.39 -23.25 -2.98
N VAL A 19 -18.94 -23.70 -1.82
CA VAL A 19 -18.69 -22.84 -0.66
C VAL A 19 -17.39 -22.07 -0.93
N LEU A 20 -17.51 -20.79 -1.30
CA LEU A 20 -16.38 -19.86 -1.33
C LEU A 20 -15.96 -19.57 0.11
N PHE A 21 -14.80 -20.06 0.53
CA PHE A 21 -14.21 -19.72 1.82
C PHE A 21 -13.81 -18.24 1.83
N ALA A 22 -14.46 -17.44 2.68
CA ALA A 22 -14.05 -16.07 2.95
C ALA A 22 -12.76 -16.09 3.79
N ASN A 23 -11.67 -15.53 3.25
CA ASN A 23 -10.43 -15.38 4.00
C ASN A 23 -10.64 -14.43 5.19
N PRO A 24 -10.26 -14.83 6.42
CA PRO A 24 -10.35 -13.95 7.57
C PRO A 24 -9.44 -12.74 7.36
N ALA A 25 -9.99 -11.54 7.53
CA ALA A 25 -9.23 -10.31 7.47
C ALA A 25 -8.14 -10.31 8.56
N ALA A 26 -6.88 -10.10 8.18
CA ALA A 26 -5.77 -10.02 9.11
C ALA A 26 -5.99 -8.86 10.10
N VAL A 27 -6.11 -9.19 11.39
CA VAL A 27 -6.27 -8.22 12.49
C VAL A 27 -4.87 -7.87 13.00
N MET A 28 -4.54 -6.58 13.03
CA MET A 28 -3.36 -6.11 13.75
C MET A 28 -3.59 -6.27 15.26
N ARG A 29 -2.79 -7.12 15.93
CA ARG A 29 -2.82 -7.32 17.38
C ARG A 29 -1.57 -6.72 18.02
N GLY A 30 -1.72 -5.72 18.88
CA GLY A 30 -0.63 -5.09 19.61
C GLY A 30 -0.95 -3.67 20.06
N GLN A 31 -0.37 -3.22 21.19
CA GLN A 31 -0.46 -1.82 21.58
C GLN A 31 0.25 -0.96 20.52
N ASN A 32 -0.41 0.11 20.06
CA ASN A 32 0.09 1.02 19.03
C ASN A 32 0.33 0.39 17.64
N SER A 33 -0.40 -0.68 17.30
CA SER A 33 -0.42 -1.26 15.95
C SER A 33 -1.74 -0.97 15.24
N TYR A 34 -1.69 -0.30 14.09
CA TYR A 34 -2.88 0.06 13.30
C TYR A 34 -2.53 0.25 11.83
N TRP A 35 -3.55 0.15 10.98
CA TRP A 35 -3.50 0.62 9.60
C TRP A 35 -3.82 2.11 9.55
N GLN A 36 -2.98 2.87 8.87
CA GLN A 36 -3.17 4.28 8.56
C GLN A 36 -3.35 4.44 7.06
N CYS A 37 -4.52 4.88 6.62
CA CYS A 37 -4.82 5.06 5.20
C CYS A 37 -5.13 6.52 4.89
N LYS A 38 -4.78 6.94 3.67
CA LYS A 38 -5.01 8.29 3.16
C LYS A 38 -5.98 8.28 1.98
N ALA A 39 -6.79 9.32 1.90
CA ALA A 39 -7.61 9.66 0.74
C ALA A 39 -7.27 11.06 0.26
N TYR A 40 -7.39 11.28 -1.04
CA TYR A 40 -7.06 12.55 -1.69
C TYR A 40 -8.21 13.02 -2.56
N ASP A 41 -8.38 14.32 -2.69
CA ASP A 41 -9.21 14.92 -3.74
C ASP A 41 -8.32 15.36 -4.93
N ASP A 42 -8.93 15.87 -6.00
CA ASP A 42 -8.17 16.36 -7.17
C ASP A 42 -7.44 17.69 -6.91
N GLN A 43 -7.67 18.33 -5.76
CA GLN A 43 -6.87 19.45 -5.25
C GLN A 43 -5.69 18.99 -4.39
N ASN A 44 -5.48 17.67 -4.29
CA ASN A 44 -4.42 17.06 -3.50
C ASN A 44 -4.51 17.34 -1.99
N HIS A 45 -5.69 17.71 -1.48
CA HIS A 45 -5.95 17.71 -0.05
C HIS A 45 -6.00 16.27 0.46
N GLN A 46 -5.55 16.04 1.69
CA GLN A 46 -5.42 14.71 2.25
C GLN A 46 -6.28 14.51 3.50
N TRP A 47 -6.89 13.33 3.62
CA TRP A 47 -7.60 12.88 4.81
C TRP A 47 -7.06 11.55 5.27
N VAL A 48 -6.76 11.45 6.56
CA VAL A 48 -6.11 10.28 7.16
C VAL A 48 -7.09 9.59 8.10
N ALA A 49 -7.17 8.26 8.05
CA ALA A 49 -7.97 7.49 9.00
C ALA A 49 -7.23 6.23 9.47
N HIS A 50 -7.54 5.83 10.71
CA HIS A 50 -6.90 4.71 11.39
C HIS A 50 -7.90 3.57 11.70
N SER A 51 -7.42 2.33 11.65
CA SER A 51 -8.15 1.15 12.12
C SER A 51 -7.22 -0.04 12.35
N SER A 52 -7.64 -1.01 13.17
CA SER A 52 -6.97 -2.32 13.23
C SER A 52 -7.09 -3.14 11.94
N TYR A 53 -7.97 -2.74 11.01
CA TYR A 53 -8.22 -3.41 9.73
C TYR A 53 -7.97 -2.47 8.55
N ALA A 54 -7.16 -2.89 7.58
CA ALA A 54 -6.83 -2.09 6.39
C ALA A 54 -8.07 -1.57 5.66
N ARG A 55 -9.01 -2.46 5.31
CA ARG A 55 -10.23 -2.10 4.58
C ARG A 55 -11.09 -1.08 5.31
N VAL A 56 -11.15 -1.17 6.64
CA VAL A 56 -11.91 -0.21 7.46
C VAL A 56 -11.20 1.14 7.47
N ALA A 57 -9.87 1.17 7.57
CA ALA A 57 -9.10 2.41 7.47
C ALA A 57 -9.27 3.08 6.10
N ILE A 58 -9.22 2.32 5.00
CA ILE A 58 -9.48 2.80 3.62
C ILE A 58 -10.86 3.47 3.54
N ASN A 59 -11.91 2.74 3.96
CA ASN A 59 -13.28 3.24 3.87
C ASN A 59 -13.45 4.50 4.73
N LYS A 60 -12.88 4.53 5.94
CA LYS A 60 -12.95 5.72 6.79
C LYS A 60 -12.25 6.92 6.16
N ALA A 61 -11.07 6.74 5.56
CA ALA A 61 -10.36 7.82 4.89
C ALA A 61 -11.16 8.35 3.69
N TYR A 62 -11.75 7.44 2.91
CA TYR A 62 -12.60 7.80 1.78
C TYR A 62 -13.86 8.56 2.19
N GLU A 63 -14.57 8.10 3.22
CA GLU A 63 -15.74 8.79 3.77
C GLU A 63 -15.37 10.17 4.36
N ALA A 64 -14.21 10.28 5.02
CA ALA A 64 -13.70 11.57 5.49
C ALA A 64 -13.45 12.54 4.32
N CYS A 65 -12.83 12.07 3.24
CA CYS A 65 -12.65 12.88 2.03
C CYS A 65 -14.00 13.33 1.45
N LYS A 66 -14.94 12.40 1.23
CA LYS A 66 -16.25 12.74 0.64
C LYS A 66 -17.07 13.72 1.48
N SER A 67 -16.95 13.65 2.81
CA SER A 67 -17.72 14.51 3.72
C SER A 67 -17.10 15.88 3.91
N GLN A 68 -15.78 16.04 3.73
CA GLN A 68 -15.05 17.27 4.07
C GLN A 68 -14.45 17.98 2.85
N SER A 69 -14.22 17.28 1.74
CA SER A 69 -13.72 17.89 0.50
C SER A 69 -14.77 18.79 -0.13
N LYS A 70 -14.30 19.87 -0.76
CA LYS A 70 -15.13 20.71 -1.63
C LYS A 70 -15.48 20.03 -2.96
N MET A 71 -14.81 18.91 -3.28
CA MET A 71 -15.02 18.13 -4.50
C MET A 71 -15.19 16.63 -4.19
N PRO A 72 -16.29 16.23 -3.52
CA PRO A 72 -16.48 14.85 -3.05
C PRO A 72 -16.38 13.77 -4.14
N ALA A 73 -16.80 14.09 -5.36
CA ALA A 73 -16.76 13.17 -6.49
C ALA A 73 -15.33 12.86 -6.98
N SER A 74 -14.37 13.72 -6.66
CA SER A 74 -12.94 13.53 -7.02
C SER A 74 -12.17 12.72 -5.99
N CYS A 75 -12.80 12.39 -4.86
CA CYS A 75 -12.14 11.64 -3.82
C CYS A 75 -11.64 10.29 -4.35
N LYS A 76 -10.40 9.97 -4.02
CA LYS A 76 -9.75 8.71 -4.36
C LYS A 76 -8.94 8.21 -3.18
N THR A 77 -8.98 6.90 -2.99
CA THR A 77 -8.13 6.19 -2.05
C THR A 77 -7.77 4.85 -2.67
N ALA A 78 -6.63 4.30 -2.26
CA ALA A 78 -6.13 3.03 -2.75
C ALA A 78 -5.34 2.34 -1.64
N HIS A 79 -5.16 1.03 -1.74
CA HIS A 79 -4.43 0.27 -0.73
C HIS A 79 -2.95 0.71 -0.63
N GLU A 80 -2.39 1.21 -1.73
CA GLU A 80 -1.03 1.75 -1.82
C GLU A 80 -0.86 3.02 -0.98
N TYR A 81 -1.96 3.71 -0.64
CA TYR A 81 -1.98 4.87 0.26
C TYR A 81 -2.20 4.48 1.72
N CYS A 82 -2.15 3.18 2.03
CA CYS A 82 -2.18 2.66 3.36
C CYS A 82 -0.80 2.21 3.84
N GLU A 83 -0.56 2.45 5.11
CA GLU A 83 0.64 2.01 5.81
C GLU A 83 0.21 1.20 7.03
N SER A 84 0.85 0.06 7.22
CA SER A 84 0.70 -0.72 8.44
C SER A 84 1.71 -0.17 9.44
N ILE A 85 1.23 0.23 10.61
CA ILE A 85 2.05 0.72 11.71
C ILE A 85 2.05 -0.39 12.74
N ILE A 86 3.22 -0.94 13.07
CA ILE A 86 3.38 -2.03 14.02
C ILE A 86 4.24 -1.52 15.17
N LYS A 87 3.69 -1.53 16.40
CA LYS A 87 4.37 -1.00 17.60
C LYS A 87 4.88 0.45 17.40
N GLY A 88 4.11 1.29 16.72
CA GLY A 88 4.47 2.68 16.43
C GLY A 88 5.40 2.90 15.24
N VAL A 89 5.84 1.84 14.54
CA VAL A 89 6.76 1.96 13.40
C VAL A 89 6.07 1.60 12.10
N THR A 90 6.23 2.46 11.08
CA THR A 90 5.69 2.20 9.74
C THR A 90 6.41 1.01 9.11
N THR A 91 5.65 0.08 8.54
CA THR A 91 6.22 -1.07 7.81
C THR A 91 6.41 -0.78 6.33
N ARG A 92 5.98 0.40 5.84
CA ARG A 92 6.15 0.76 4.43
C ARG A 92 7.65 0.84 4.15
N PRO A 93 8.21 0.12 3.16
CA PRO A 93 9.64 0.16 2.88
C PRO A 93 10.14 1.60 2.72
N MET A 94 11.19 1.96 3.45
CA MET A 94 11.82 3.29 3.39
C MET A 94 13.22 3.11 2.82
N TRP A 95 13.31 2.85 1.52
CA TRP A 95 14.56 2.66 0.82
C TRP A 95 15.31 3.97 0.67
N ARG A 96 16.58 3.95 1.02
CA ARG A 96 17.55 5.02 0.80
C ARG A 96 18.79 4.43 0.16
N CYS A 97 19.24 5.04 -0.93
CA CYS A 97 20.43 4.62 -1.64
C CYS A 97 21.48 5.72 -1.64
N THR A 98 22.73 5.32 -1.91
CA THR A 98 23.87 6.23 -2.01
C THR A 98 24.50 6.10 -3.39
N ALA A 99 24.70 7.24 -4.04
CA ALA A 99 25.53 7.38 -5.23
C ALA A 99 26.92 7.89 -4.85
N LEU A 100 27.92 7.48 -5.62
CA LEU A 100 29.30 7.94 -5.54
C LEU A 100 29.74 8.49 -6.89
N ASP A 101 30.51 9.56 -6.89
CA ASP A 101 31.23 10.03 -8.07
C ASP A 101 32.65 9.44 -8.12
N MET A 102 33.42 9.75 -9.16
CA MET A 102 34.81 9.25 -9.32
C MET A 102 35.74 9.65 -8.16
N HIS A 103 35.43 10.72 -7.44
CA HIS A 103 36.18 11.16 -6.26
C HIS A 103 35.65 10.57 -4.95
N ALA A 104 34.71 9.63 -5.03
CA ALA A 104 34.03 9.01 -3.90
C ALA A 104 33.26 10.01 -3.01
N HIS A 105 32.78 11.13 -3.56
CA HIS A 105 31.82 11.96 -2.83
C HIS A 105 30.50 11.22 -2.67
N VAL A 106 29.92 11.33 -1.47
CA VAL A 106 28.71 10.62 -1.06
C VAL A 106 27.47 11.46 -1.34
N TRP A 107 26.55 10.90 -2.12
CA TRP A 107 25.31 11.54 -2.53
C TRP A 107 24.12 10.64 -2.16
N VAL A 108 23.36 11.05 -1.15
CA VAL A 108 22.29 10.21 -0.57
C VAL A 108 20.94 10.62 -1.14
N SER A 109 20.11 9.64 -1.51
CA SER A 109 18.74 9.89 -1.96
C SER A 109 17.79 10.29 -0.83
N ASP A 110 16.63 10.83 -1.22
CA ASP A 110 15.45 10.83 -0.37
C ASP A 110 14.97 9.40 -0.05
N LEU A 111 13.88 9.30 0.70
CA LEU A 111 13.26 8.02 1.08
C LEU A 111 12.22 7.62 0.05
N TYR A 112 12.32 6.38 -0.45
CA TYR A 112 11.42 5.84 -1.45
C TYR A 112 10.79 4.53 -1.00
N THR A 113 9.62 4.22 -1.54
CA THR A 113 8.93 2.95 -1.30
C THR A 113 9.57 1.78 -2.05
N ASN A 114 10.34 2.06 -3.10
CA ASN A 114 11.00 1.07 -3.94
C ASN A 114 12.52 1.32 -3.97
N ARG A 115 13.30 0.25 -3.89
CA ARG A 115 14.77 0.29 -3.96
C ARG A 115 15.29 0.89 -5.26
N ASN A 116 14.67 0.55 -6.39
CA ASN A 116 15.11 1.03 -7.70
C ASN A 116 14.87 2.54 -7.84
N ASP A 117 13.73 3.03 -7.33
CA ASP A 117 13.42 4.45 -7.34
C ASP A 117 14.40 5.23 -6.45
N ALA A 118 14.76 4.67 -5.28
CA ALA A 118 15.82 5.24 -4.44
C ALA A 118 17.18 5.27 -5.16
N ALA A 119 17.51 4.22 -5.92
CA ALA A 119 18.76 4.17 -6.67
C ALA A 119 18.78 5.21 -7.80
N LEU A 120 17.68 5.34 -8.55
CA LEU A 120 17.53 6.37 -9.58
C LEU A 120 17.58 7.79 -8.97
N GLY A 121 16.92 7.99 -7.82
CA GLY A 121 16.96 9.24 -7.07
C GLY A 121 18.37 9.61 -6.59
N ALA A 122 19.12 8.65 -6.02
CA ALA A 122 20.50 8.85 -5.60
C ALA A 122 21.40 9.26 -6.78
N ARG A 123 21.26 8.55 -7.91
CA ARG A 123 22.04 8.83 -9.12
C ARG A 123 21.73 10.22 -9.66
N ALA A 124 20.45 10.56 -9.83
CA ALA A 124 20.05 11.88 -10.32
C ALA A 124 20.52 13.00 -9.39
N TYR A 125 20.48 12.78 -8.08
CA TYR A 125 20.98 13.74 -7.09
C TYR A 125 22.49 13.99 -7.23
N CYS A 126 23.27 12.93 -7.45
CA CYS A 126 24.70 13.02 -7.76
C CYS A 126 24.94 13.77 -9.09
N GLU A 127 24.24 13.38 -10.17
CA GLU A 127 24.37 13.99 -11.49
C GLU A 127 24.03 15.49 -11.49
N HIS A 128 23.14 15.94 -10.62
CA HIS A 128 22.81 17.35 -10.50
C HIS A 128 23.79 18.19 -9.68
N ARG A 129 24.60 17.58 -8.81
CA ARG A 129 25.39 18.31 -7.80
C ARG A 129 26.87 18.02 -7.81
N SER A 130 27.29 16.86 -8.30
CA SER A 130 28.69 16.52 -8.43
C SER A 130 29.34 17.39 -9.51
N GLY A 131 30.62 17.72 -9.31
CA GLY A 131 31.45 18.29 -10.37
C GLY A 131 31.79 17.31 -11.49
N MET A 132 31.39 16.03 -11.36
CA MET A 132 31.64 14.96 -12.32
C MET A 132 30.39 14.09 -12.55
N PRO A 133 29.33 14.65 -13.13
CA PRO A 133 28.01 14.01 -13.21
C PRO A 133 28.02 12.67 -13.97
N GLU A 134 28.79 12.57 -15.06
CA GLU A 134 28.91 11.35 -15.88
C GLU A 134 29.51 10.15 -15.13
N THR A 135 30.14 10.38 -13.98
CA THR A 135 30.80 9.34 -13.18
C THR A 135 29.94 8.82 -12.02
N CYS A 136 28.74 9.39 -11.86
CA CYS A 136 27.83 9.03 -10.79
C CYS A 136 27.35 7.59 -10.94
N TYR A 137 27.67 6.76 -9.95
CA TYR A 137 27.23 5.37 -9.90
C TYR A 137 26.57 5.04 -8.57
N VAL A 138 25.60 4.13 -8.60
CA VAL A 138 24.94 3.61 -7.41
C VAL A 138 25.23 2.13 -7.31
N ASN A 139 25.79 1.71 -6.18
CA ASN A 139 25.87 0.29 -5.85
C ASN A 139 24.57 -0.12 -5.18
N LEU A 140 23.75 -0.95 -5.83
CA LEU A 140 22.49 -1.39 -5.22
C LEU A 140 22.70 -2.08 -3.86
N LEU A 141 23.84 -2.71 -3.60
CA LEU A 141 24.16 -3.34 -2.32
C LEU A 141 24.28 -2.35 -1.15
N THR A 142 24.51 -1.06 -1.42
CA THR A 142 24.59 -0.01 -0.39
C THR A 142 23.23 0.65 -0.11
N CYS A 143 22.18 0.25 -0.82
CA CYS A 143 20.82 0.68 -0.53
C CYS A 143 20.31 0.00 0.74
N ASN A 144 19.82 0.80 1.68
CA ASN A 144 19.28 0.34 2.95
C ASN A 144 17.78 0.61 3.02
N ASN A 145 17.05 -0.29 3.68
CA ASN A 145 15.68 -0.05 4.09
C ASN A 145 15.69 0.47 5.52
N GLU A 146 15.33 1.74 5.69
CA GLU A 146 15.36 2.50 6.94
C GLU A 146 14.16 2.21 7.86
N ASN A 147 13.37 1.15 7.60
CA ASN A 147 12.25 0.73 8.44
C ASN A 147 12.63 0.20 9.84
N LYS A 148 13.88 0.41 10.27
CA LYS A 148 14.30 -0.04 11.59
C LYS A 148 13.63 0.85 12.63
N SER A 149 12.78 0.22 13.44
CA SER A 149 12.46 0.69 14.78
C SER A 149 13.77 0.89 15.54
N GLU A 150 14.11 2.13 15.89
CA GLU A 150 15.03 2.39 17.00
C GLU A 150 14.50 1.77 18.30
#